data_AF-A0A0C3D9J4-F1
#
_entry.id   AF-A0A0C3D9J4-F1
#
_cell.length_a   1.000
_cell.length_b   1.000
_cell.length_c   1.000
_cell.angle_alpha   90.00
_cell.angle_beta   90.00
_cell.angle_gamma   90.00
#
_symmetry.space_group_name_H-M   'P 1'
#
loop_
_entity.id
_entity.type
_entity.pdbx_description
1 polymer ?
#
loop_
_entity_poly.entity_id
_entity_poly.type
_entity_poly.pdbx_seq_one_letter_code
_entity_poly.pdbx_strand_id
1 'polypeptide(L)'
;KNNIGWSIELRRYLEDLPTDVSKDTDIITWWSDHASVYPTLSKIAKDVCAVPASSVPCECLFSAGAEIATDRRSRLGAEAFEELQVMKHAWRNSITNLAGANSHQVEEVSIGEYEELYHLDEEWAKSDENIVVSEVVHTSP
;
A
#
# COMPACT_ATOMS: atom_id res chain seq x y z
N LYS A 1 25.98 37.55 24.25
CA LYS A 1 26.13 36.11 24.55
C LYS A 1 26.61 35.45 23.27
N ASN A 2 27.92 35.20 23.16
CA ASN A 2 28.51 34.71 21.91
C ASN A 2 28.12 33.25 21.72
N ASN A 3 27.17 33.02 20.81
CA ASN A 3 26.66 31.73 20.40
C ASN A 3 27.69 31.00 19.51
N ILE A 4 28.76 30.50 20.13
CA ILE A 4 29.91 29.89 19.42
C ILE A 4 29.83 28.35 19.40
N GLY A 5 28.88 27.75 20.14
CA GLY A 5 28.78 26.29 20.30
C GLY A 5 28.71 25.54 18.97
N TRP A 6 27.80 25.93 18.08
CA TRP A 6 27.66 25.31 16.76
C TRP A 6 28.91 25.45 15.88
N SER A 7 29.66 26.57 16.00
CA SER A 7 30.87 26.78 15.20
C SER A 7 32.04 25.92 15.67
N ILE A 8 32.08 25.58 16.97
CA ILE A 8 33.05 24.64 17.54
C ILE A 8 32.68 23.20 17.14
N GLU A 9 31.39 22.85 17.24
CA GLU A 9 30.90 21.55 16.76
C GLU A 9 31.20 21.36 15.26
N LEU A 10 30.95 22.39 14.43
CA LEU A 10 31.23 22.37 13.00
C LEU A 10 32.72 22.21 12.72
N ARG A 11 33.58 22.98 13.40
CA ARG A 11 35.03 22.87 13.21
C ARG A 11 35.50 21.44 13.53
N ARG A 12 35.04 20.89 14.66
CA ARG A 12 35.36 19.52 15.06
C ARG A 12 34.88 18.50 14.04
N TYR A 13 33.67 18.64 13.50
CA TYR A 13 33.15 17.76 12.45
C TYR A 13 33.99 17.80 11.17
N LEU A 14 34.49 18.99 10.79
CA LEU A 14 35.35 19.15 9.61
C LEU A 14 36.78 18.65 9.82
N GLU A 15 37.28 18.68 11.05
CA GLU A 15 38.62 18.18 11.42
C GLU A 15 38.64 16.65 11.63
N ASP A 16 37.53 16.08 12.13
CA ASP A 16 37.38 14.66 12.45
C ASP A 16 36.34 14.01 11.53
N LEU A 17 36.67 13.97 10.24
CA LEU A 17 35.82 13.35 9.22
C LEU A 17 35.78 11.83 9.45
N PRO A 18 34.60 11.26 9.72
CA PRO A 18 34.46 9.84 10.01
C PRO A 18 34.85 9.01 8.77
N THR A 19 35.79 8.08 8.96
CA THR A 19 36.31 7.22 7.89
C THR A 19 35.47 5.95 7.66
N ASP A 20 34.47 5.72 8.52
CA ASP A 20 33.60 4.54 8.54
C ASP A 20 32.25 4.77 7.84
N VAL A 21 32.02 5.94 7.25
CA VAL A 21 30.79 6.25 6.50
C VAL A 21 30.88 5.73 5.07
N SER A 22 29.99 4.81 4.73
CA SER A 22 29.78 4.29 3.37
C SER A 22 28.54 4.92 2.73
N LYS A 23 28.34 4.68 1.44
CA LYS A 23 27.10 5.05 0.72
C LYS A 23 25.86 4.37 1.29
N ASP A 24 26.04 3.22 1.92
CA ASP A 24 24.95 2.42 2.50
C ASP A 24 24.66 2.79 3.97
N THR A 25 25.42 3.74 4.54
CA THR A 25 25.20 4.19 5.91
C THR A 25 23.92 5.02 6.00
N ASP A 26 23.04 4.65 6.93
CA ASP A 26 21.90 5.49 7.27
C ASP A 26 22.38 6.77 7.98
N ILE A 27 22.38 7.87 7.23
CA ILE A 27 22.84 9.17 7.69
C ILE A 27 22.00 9.71 8.87
N ILE A 28 20.72 9.38 8.95
CA ILE A 28 19.82 9.83 10.03
C ILE A 28 20.17 9.12 11.33
N THR A 29 20.44 7.81 11.24
CA THR A 29 20.92 7.02 12.37
C THR A 29 22.30 7.49 12.81
N TRP A 30 23.22 7.75 11.87
CA TRP A 30 24.55 8.29 12.20
C TRP A 30 24.49 9.61 12.99
N TRP A 31 23.67 10.58 12.54
CA TRP A 31 23.47 11.82 13.28
C TRP A 31 22.74 11.63 14.62
N SER A 32 21.97 10.55 14.78
CA SER A 32 21.34 10.19 16.06
C SER A 32 22.36 9.69 17.07
N ASP A 33 23.26 8.82 16.64
CA ASP A 33 24.31 8.28 17.51
C ASP A 33 25.31 9.36 17.93
N HIS A 34 25.59 10.32 17.05
CA HIS A 34 26.50 11.43 17.29
C HIS A 34 25.83 12.67 17.91
N ALA A 35 24.55 12.60 18.32
CA ALA A 35 23.83 13.74 18.87
C ALA A 35 24.40 14.24 20.21
N SER A 36 25.04 13.38 20.99
CA SER A 36 25.74 13.76 22.23
C SER A 36 27.00 14.60 21.96
N VAL A 37 27.64 14.33 20.82
CA VAL A 37 28.89 14.92 20.35
C VAL A 37 28.62 16.22 19.58
N TYR A 38 27.57 16.24 18.77
CA TYR A 38 27.14 17.34 17.91
C TYR A 38 25.67 17.73 18.19
N PRO A 39 25.34 18.27 19.37
CA PRO A 39 23.95 18.51 19.78
C PRO A 39 23.21 19.55 18.94
N THR A 40 23.93 20.50 18.34
CA THR A 40 23.35 21.52 17.45
C THR A 40 23.36 21.04 16.01
N LEU A 41 24.50 20.51 15.52
CA LEU A 41 24.60 20.03 14.14
C LEU A 41 23.70 18.82 13.86
N SER A 42 23.55 17.88 14.79
CA SER A 42 22.68 16.71 14.60
C SER A 42 21.22 17.10 14.36
N LYS A 43 20.73 18.16 15.01
CA LYS A 43 19.36 18.66 14.79
C LYS A 43 19.22 19.24 13.40
N ILE A 44 20.13 20.13 13.02
CA ILE A 44 20.14 20.77 11.69
C ILE A 44 20.25 19.69 10.59
N ALA A 45 21.15 18.73 10.78
CA ALA A 45 21.37 17.68 9.81
C ALA A 45 20.15 16.76 9.68
N LYS A 46 19.47 16.40 10.77
CA LYS A 46 18.22 15.63 10.69
C LYS A 46 17.12 16.41 9.97
N ASP A 47 17.00 17.71 10.22
CA ASP A 47 16.00 18.55 9.54
C ASP A 47 16.27 18.62 8.03
N VAL A 48 17.53 18.76 7.62
CA VAL A 48 17.93 18.88 6.21
C VAL A 48 17.91 17.51 5.50
N CYS A 49 18.47 16.47 6.12
CA CYS A 49 18.57 15.14 5.51
C CYS A 49 17.24 14.38 5.49
N ALA A 50 16.26 14.73 6.32
CA ALA A 50 14.93 14.15 6.26
C ALA A 50 14.10 14.64 5.06
N VAL A 51 14.53 15.71 4.39
CA VAL A 51 13.84 16.22 3.20
C VAL A 51 14.08 15.26 2.03
N PRO A 52 13.02 14.71 1.42
CA PRO A 52 13.18 13.85 0.26
C PRO A 52 13.77 14.65 -0.91
N ALA A 53 14.73 14.04 -1.61
CA ALA A 53 15.39 14.68 -2.76
C ALA A 53 14.47 14.83 -3.98
N SER A 54 13.30 14.19 -3.99
CA SER A 54 12.35 14.18 -5.10
C SER A 54 10.90 14.23 -4.61
N SER A 55 9.97 14.56 -5.53
CA SER A 55 8.52 14.50 -5.32
C SER A 55 7.95 13.07 -5.35
N VAL A 56 8.77 12.06 -5.65
CA VAL A 56 8.34 10.66 -5.79
C VAL A 56 7.55 10.15 -4.58
N PRO A 57 7.94 10.43 -3.31
CA PRO A 57 7.15 10.00 -2.16
C PRO A 57 5.74 10.60 -2.16
N CYS A 58 5.61 11.87 -2.56
CA CYS A 58 4.31 12.53 -2.66
C CYS A 58 3.48 11.95 -3.82
N GLU A 59 4.08 11.72 -4.99
CA GLU A 59 3.42 11.10 -6.14
C GLU A 59 2.93 9.68 -5.83
N CYS A 60 3.74 8.89 -5.12
CA CYS A 60 3.35 7.57 -4.63
C CYS A 60 2.19 7.66 -3.63
N LEU A 61 2.22 8.64 -2.72
CA LEU A 61 1.13 8.87 -1.76
C LEU A 61 -0.17 9.25 -2.49
N PHE A 62 -0.12 10.17 -3.45
CA PHE A 62 -1.30 10.57 -4.22
C PHE A 62 -1.86 9.43 -5.08
N SER A 63 -0.98 8.64 -5.72
CA SER A 63 -1.39 7.47 -6.49
C SER A 63 -2.05 6.41 -5.60
N ALA A 64 -1.48 6.12 -4.43
CA ALA A 64 -2.08 5.22 -3.45
C ALA A 64 -3.37 5.78 -2.83
N GLY A 65 -3.51 7.11 -2.80
CA GLY A 65 -4.70 7.81 -2.36
C GLY A 65 -5.85 7.71 -3.37
N ALA A 66 -5.55 7.73 -4.66
CA ALA A 66 -6.54 7.55 -5.73
C ALA A 66 -7.31 6.22 -5.59
N GLU A 67 -6.65 5.16 -5.11
CA GLU A 67 -7.28 3.87 -4.83
C GLU A 67 -8.36 3.98 -3.73
N ILE A 68 -8.09 4.74 -2.66
CA ILE A 68 -9.05 4.97 -1.57
C ILE A 68 -10.17 5.92 -2.02
N ALA A 69 -9.85 6.87 -2.91
CA ALA A 69 -10.79 7.82 -3.48
C ALA A 69 -11.62 7.27 -4.65
N THR A 70 -11.50 5.97 -4.98
CA THR A 70 -12.24 5.34 -6.09
C THR A 70 -13.75 5.56 -5.97
N ASP A 71 -14.42 5.61 -7.12
CA ASP A 71 -15.82 6.05 -7.29
C ASP A 71 -16.85 5.24 -6.46
N ARG A 72 -16.47 4.04 -6.04
CA ARG A 72 -17.24 3.17 -5.12
C ARG A 72 -17.32 3.71 -3.68
N ARG A 73 -16.44 4.64 -3.30
CA ARG A 73 -16.34 5.30 -1.97
C ARG A 73 -16.42 6.83 -2.05
N SER A 74 -16.95 7.38 -3.15
CA SER A 74 -17.05 8.81 -3.48
C SER A 74 -17.82 9.71 -2.49
N ARG A 75 -18.34 9.16 -1.39
CA ARG A 75 -18.96 9.91 -0.28
C ARG A 75 -18.02 10.13 0.92
N LEU A 76 -16.75 9.78 0.80
CA LEU A 76 -15.78 9.99 1.86
C LEU A 76 -15.43 11.49 1.96
N GLY A 77 -15.74 12.11 3.10
CA GLY A 77 -15.31 13.48 3.37
C GLY A 77 -13.78 13.59 3.50
N ALA A 78 -13.24 14.80 3.37
CA ALA A 78 -11.79 15.05 3.42
C ALA A 78 -11.15 14.56 4.73
N GLU A 79 -11.83 14.75 5.85
CA GLU A 79 -11.38 14.29 7.19
C GLU A 79 -11.23 12.77 7.25
N ALA A 80 -12.29 12.03 6.91
CA ALA A 80 -12.25 10.56 6.89
C ALA A 80 -11.25 10.02 5.86
N PHE A 81 -11.03 10.73 4.75
CA PHE A 81 -10.00 10.36 3.77
C PHE A 81 -8.59 10.50 4.35
N GLU A 82 -8.29 11.60 5.03
CA GLU A 82 -7.01 11.84 5.71
C GLU A 82 -6.74 10.76 6.77
N GLU A 83 -7.72 10.47 7.63
CA GLU A 83 -7.62 9.41 8.64
C GLU A 83 -7.29 8.06 8.01
N LEU A 84 -7.96 7.68 6.91
CA LEU A 84 -7.67 6.44 6.20
C LEU A 84 -6.26 6.42 5.60
N GLN A 85 -5.75 7.53 5.07
CA GLN A 85 -4.38 7.60 4.56
C GLN A 85 -3.37 7.40 5.70
N VAL A 86 -3.56 8.09 6.82
CA VAL A 86 -2.70 7.98 8.00
C VAL A 86 -2.72 6.56 8.56
N MET A 87 -3.90 5.96 8.71
CA MET A 87 -4.05 4.56 9.15
C MET A 87 -3.37 3.58 8.19
N LYS A 88 -3.60 3.72 6.87
CA LYS A 88 -2.96 2.87 5.84
C LYS A 88 -1.43 2.97 5.91
N HIS A 89 -0.89 4.17 6.10
CA HIS A 89 0.54 4.38 6.23
C HIS A 89 1.10 3.78 7.53
N ALA A 90 0.47 4.07 8.67
CA ALA A 90 0.92 3.62 9.99
C ALA A 90 0.91 2.09 10.11
N TRP A 91 -0.06 1.42 9.49
CA TRP A 91 -0.23 -0.03 9.62
C TRP A 91 0.38 -0.83 8.47
N ARG A 92 1.06 -0.16 7.52
CA ARG A 92 1.65 -0.80 6.32
C ARG A 92 2.53 -2.01 6.63
N ASN A 93 3.26 -1.98 7.74
CA ASN A 93 4.18 -3.05 8.14
C ASN A 93 3.52 -4.14 9.01
N SER A 94 2.28 -3.93 9.46
CA SER A 94 1.55 -4.83 10.37
C SER A 94 0.39 -5.56 9.69
N ILE A 95 -0.07 -5.08 8.54
CA ILE A 95 -1.17 -5.70 7.80
C ILE A 95 -0.61 -6.69 6.78
N THR A 96 -0.88 -7.97 6.99
CA THR A 96 -0.63 -9.01 5.99
C THR A 96 -1.60 -8.83 4.82
N ASN A 97 -1.07 -8.75 3.59
CA ASN A 97 -1.90 -8.64 2.40
C ASN A 97 -2.57 -9.99 2.06
N LEU A 98 -3.64 -10.31 2.78
CA LEU A 98 -4.44 -11.52 2.55
C LEU A 98 -5.06 -11.55 1.15
N ALA A 99 -5.46 -10.39 0.61
CA ALA A 99 -5.99 -10.31 -0.75
C ALA A 99 -4.94 -10.70 -1.80
N GLY A 100 -3.69 -10.26 -1.63
CA GLY A 100 -2.56 -10.67 -2.46
C GLY A 100 -2.21 -12.14 -2.28
N ALA A 101 -2.25 -12.66 -1.05
CA ALA A 101 -2.04 -14.09 -0.78
C ALA A 101 -3.13 -14.96 -1.43
N ASN A 102 -4.39 -14.53 -1.38
CA ASN A 102 -5.53 -15.22 -1.98
C ASN A 102 -5.55 -15.08 -3.51
N SER A 103 -5.08 -13.95 -4.06
CA SER A 103 -4.91 -13.77 -5.51
C SER A 103 -3.93 -14.79 -6.10
N HIS A 104 -3.00 -15.30 -5.29
CA HIS A 104 -2.05 -16.35 -5.70
C HIS A 104 -2.67 -17.76 -5.69
N GLN A 105 -3.88 -17.91 -5.15
CA GLN A 105 -4.68 -19.14 -5.08
C GLN A 105 -5.91 -19.11 -5.98
N VAL A 106 -6.06 -18.10 -6.83
CA VAL A 106 -7.07 -18.17 -7.89
C VAL A 106 -6.59 -19.21 -8.90
N GLU A 107 -7.11 -20.42 -8.76
CA GLU A 107 -6.97 -21.46 -9.76
C GLU A 107 -7.69 -20.95 -11.02
N GLU A 108 -6.95 -20.81 -12.12
CA GLU A 108 -7.53 -20.45 -13.42
C GLU A 108 -8.31 -21.66 -13.93
N VAL A 109 -9.56 -21.77 -13.48
CA VAL A 109 -10.42 -22.90 -13.85
C VAL A 109 -10.78 -22.76 -15.33
N SER A 110 -10.44 -23.78 -16.11
CA SER A 110 -10.69 -23.78 -17.55
C SER A 110 -12.19 -23.93 -17.78
N ILE A 111 -12.78 -23.09 -18.63
CA ILE A 111 -14.20 -23.20 -18.95
C ILE A 111 -14.57 -24.56 -19.55
N GLY A 112 -13.59 -25.29 -20.11
CA GLY A 112 -13.76 -26.66 -20.63
C GLY A 112 -14.02 -27.71 -19.54
N GLU A 113 -13.67 -27.46 -18.27
CA GLU A 113 -13.98 -28.37 -17.15
C GLU A 113 -15.48 -28.39 -16.81
N TYR A 114 -16.24 -27.42 -17.32
CA TYR A 114 -17.67 -27.29 -17.09
C TYR A 114 -18.53 -27.56 -18.33
N GLU A 115 -17.94 -28.02 -19.44
CA GLU A 115 -18.66 -28.31 -20.68
C GLU A 115 -19.77 -29.36 -20.46
N GLU A 116 -19.51 -30.38 -19.63
CA GLU A 116 -20.51 -31.38 -19.24
C GLU A 116 -21.67 -30.79 -18.41
N LEU A 117 -21.40 -29.79 -17.54
CA LEU A 117 -22.44 -29.11 -16.77
C LEU A 117 -23.31 -28.21 -17.66
N TYR A 118 -22.73 -27.54 -18.65
CA TYR A 118 -23.52 -26.76 -19.63
C TYR A 118 -24.44 -27.65 -20.44
N HIS A 119 -23.98 -28.83 -20.85
CA HIS A 119 -24.83 -29.81 -21.54
C HIS A 119 -25.95 -30.32 -20.64
N LEU A 120 -25.66 -30.61 -19.37
CA LEU A 120 -26.69 -31.00 -18.40
C LEU A 120 -27.74 -29.91 -18.21
N ASP A 121 -27.34 -28.65 -18.06
CA ASP A 121 -28.25 -27.51 -17.93
C ASP A 121 -29.13 -27.34 -19.18
N GLU A 122 -28.56 -27.54 -20.37
CA GLU A 122 -29.29 -27.46 -21.63
C GLU A 122 -30.28 -28.63 -21.81
N GLU A 123 -29.90 -29.83 -21.37
CA GLU A 123 -30.78 -31.01 -21.34
C GLU A 123 -31.90 -30.87 -20.30
N TRP A 124 -31.58 -30.31 -19.12
CA TRP A 124 -32.55 -30.05 -18.07
C TRP A 124 -33.53 -28.95 -18.47
N ALA A 125 -33.07 -27.90 -19.14
CA ALA A 125 -33.95 -26.86 -19.70
C ALA A 125 -34.91 -27.45 -20.75
N LYS A 126 -34.44 -28.37 -21.60
CA LYS A 126 -35.28 -29.09 -22.57
C LYS A 126 -36.26 -30.05 -21.87
N SER A 127 -35.85 -30.67 -20.77
CA SER A 127 -36.69 -31.55 -19.96
C SER A 127 -37.80 -30.76 -19.26
N ASP A 128 -37.48 -29.58 -18.72
CA ASP A 128 -38.44 -28.68 -18.08
C ASP A 128 -39.46 -28.14 -19.10
N GLU A 129 -39.04 -27.80 -20.32
CA GLU A 129 -39.98 -27.49 -21.41
C GLU A 129 -40.90 -28.68 -21.75
N ASN A 130 -40.36 -29.90 -21.78
CA ASN A 130 -41.15 -31.08 -22.12
C ASN A 130 -42.15 -31.49 -21.02
N ILE A 131 -41.84 -31.22 -19.73
CA ILE A 131 -42.76 -31.42 -18.60
C ILE A 131 -43.96 -30.48 -18.73
N VAL A 132 -43.72 -29.19 -19.03
CA VAL A 132 -44.79 -28.19 -19.23
C VAL A 132 -45.66 -28.53 -20.44
N VAL A 133 -45.10 -29.08 -21.51
CA VAL A 133 -45.87 -29.51 -22.70
C VAL A 133 -46.70 -30.77 -22.43
N SER A 134 -46.23 -31.69 -21.58
CA SER A 134 -46.96 -32.94 -21.28
C SER A 134 -48.16 -32.77 -20.32
N GLU A 135 -48.08 -31.81 -19.38
CA GLU A 135 -49.13 -31.51 -18.39
C GLU A 135 -50.30 -30.75 -19.00
N VAL A 136 -50.06 -29.95 -20.06
CA VAL A 136 -51.10 -29.23 -20.81
C VAL A 136 -51.92 -30.16 -21.72
N VAL A 137 -51.35 -31.27 -22.20
CA VAL A 137 -52.06 -32.22 -23.09
C VAL A 137 -53.01 -33.16 -22.32
N HIS A 138 -52.82 -33.33 -21.00
CA HIS A 138 -53.66 -34.23 -20.18
C HIS A 138 -54.78 -33.53 -19.40
N THR A 139 -54.97 -32.22 -19.58
CA THR A 139 -56.04 -31.44 -18.93
C THR A 139 -56.92 -30.72 -19.95
N SER A 140 -57.71 -31.48 -20.71
CA SER A 140 -58.87 -30.96 -21.42
C SER A 140 -60.02 -31.98 -21.32
N PRO A 141 -61.19 -31.61 -20.77
CA PRO A 141 -62.40 -32.44 -20.78
C PRO A 141 -62.98 -32.59 -22.19
#